data_AF-A0A1V5LUM0-F1
#
_entry.id   AF-A0A1V5LUM0-F1
#
_cell.length_a   1.000
_cell.length_b   1.000
_cell.length_c   1.000
_cell.angle_alpha   90.00
_cell.angle_beta   90.00
_cell.angle_gamma   90.00
#
_symmetry.space_group_name_H-M   'P 1'
#
loop_
_entity.id
_entity.type
_entity.pdbx_description
1 polymer ?
#
loop_
_entity_poly.entity_id
_entity_poly.type
_entity_poly.pdbx_seq_one_letter_code
_entity_poly.pdbx_strand_id
1 'polypeptide(L)'
;MPLCVDFGHRGATGDEVRTMWRPDYHSTVSFDRDTADGYWGGNGGPLEPNRAAQAVLSLPRMLDYATGLTVGSGNQRNNRHLLLVKSDDQMGATYLVMRDITSDGQPNQRFTWNLWVMAKEPEIAGNVAHFPGLFGVDLDAHVLTPANPAFTKNAYKYRQWVNPWGFFEEEQTGVHTKKSGSKEDFFSVLYPRAQGQGPAEVTRVGEKAVLVKHMEGVDLVLLSPGKAATAEAEGVALTGEIAFARRYTNRTLRLVVLKGAGEAHMNGWKLSANGPTAVEVKNGTLTGESSGDAHEAVITLPAGAEYGQLKATLDDKPFPTQVNGLAVTLRLPAGSHTFSLSSQ
;
A
#
# COMPACT_ATOMS: atom_id res chain seq x y z
N MET A 1 13.94 8.76 11.03
CA MET A 1 13.03 8.83 12.19
C MET A 1 11.69 8.22 11.77
N PRO A 2 11.08 7.36 12.60
CA PRO A 2 9.76 6.80 12.28
C PRO A 2 8.68 7.89 12.30
N LEU A 3 7.84 7.94 11.27
CA LEU A 3 6.71 8.88 11.22
C LEU A 3 5.53 8.33 12.02
N CYS A 4 5.08 7.12 11.71
CA CYS A 4 4.04 6.43 12.45
C CYS A 4 4.69 5.54 13.51
N VAL A 5 4.59 5.91 14.78
CA VAL A 5 5.08 5.13 15.92
C VAL A 5 3.90 4.59 16.73
N ASP A 6 4.15 3.52 17.47
CA ASP A 6 3.17 2.97 18.39
C ASP A 6 3.23 3.69 19.74
N PHE A 7 2.21 3.48 20.55
CA PHE A 7 2.10 4.03 21.89
C PHE A 7 2.75 3.10 22.90
N GLY A 8 3.61 3.66 23.74
CA GLY A 8 4.19 2.91 24.84
C GLY A 8 5.45 3.58 25.35
N HIS A 9 5.51 3.76 26.67
CA HIS A 9 6.75 4.14 27.33
C HIS A 9 6.88 3.41 28.66
N ARG A 10 8.12 3.13 29.05
CA ARG A 10 8.43 2.45 30.30
C ARG A 10 8.14 3.38 31.45
N GLY A 11 7.13 3.11 32.27
CA GLY A 11 6.78 3.95 33.43
C GLY A 11 5.46 4.69 33.29
N ALA A 12 4.68 4.36 32.25
CA ALA A 12 3.29 4.74 32.14
C ALA A 12 2.49 4.37 33.41
N THR A 13 1.70 5.31 33.89
CA THR A 13 0.71 5.12 34.95
C THR A 13 -0.39 4.16 34.51
N GLY A 14 -1.16 3.62 35.45
CA GLY A 14 -2.27 2.73 35.11
C GLY A 14 -3.32 3.36 34.18
N ASP A 15 -3.55 4.67 34.28
CA ASP A 15 -4.46 5.42 33.39
C ASP A 15 -3.88 5.62 31.99
N GLU A 16 -2.59 5.92 31.90
CA GLU A 16 -1.88 6.01 30.62
C GLU A 16 -1.90 4.65 29.90
N VAL A 17 -1.60 3.57 30.62
CA VAL A 17 -1.71 2.21 30.07
C VAL A 17 -3.13 1.95 29.56
N ARG A 18 -4.17 2.24 30.35
CA ARG A 18 -5.56 2.08 29.88
C ARG A 18 -5.84 2.87 28.60
N THR A 19 -5.26 4.06 28.45
CA THR A 19 -5.42 4.90 27.25
C THR A 19 -4.67 4.31 26.06
N MET A 20 -3.41 3.93 26.23
CA MET A 20 -2.56 3.36 25.18
C MET A 20 -3.10 2.05 24.62
N TRP A 21 -3.84 1.26 25.41
CA TRP A 21 -4.44 0.01 24.95
C TRP A 21 -5.70 0.21 24.11
N ARG A 22 -6.23 1.43 24.02
CA ARG A 22 -7.44 1.67 23.25
C ARG A 22 -7.14 1.55 21.76
N PRO A 23 -7.98 0.84 20.98
CA PRO A 23 -7.79 0.71 19.54
C PRO A 23 -7.74 2.04 18.77
N ASP A 24 -8.35 3.11 19.29
CA ASP A 24 -8.29 4.43 18.66
C ASP A 24 -6.99 5.19 18.97
N TYR A 25 -6.15 4.68 19.85
CA TYR A 25 -4.75 5.06 20.07
C TYR A 25 -3.78 4.13 19.33
N HIS A 26 -4.16 3.58 18.18
CA HIS A 26 -3.23 2.88 17.29
C HIS A 26 -3.57 3.21 15.84
N SER A 27 -2.59 3.08 14.94
CA SER A 27 -2.79 3.30 13.50
C SER A 27 -3.55 2.12 12.87
N THR A 28 -4.84 1.98 13.19
CA THR A 28 -5.72 0.86 12.80
C THR A 28 -7.16 1.31 12.55
N VAL A 29 -8.02 0.42 12.07
CA VAL A 29 -9.47 0.59 12.17
C VAL A 29 -9.94 0.06 13.52
N SER A 30 -10.64 0.92 14.25
CA SER A 30 -11.26 0.63 15.54
C SER A 30 -12.79 0.52 15.43
N PHE A 31 -13.38 -0.20 16.38
CA PHE A 31 -14.83 -0.48 16.47
C PHE A 31 -15.41 0.13 17.77
N ASP A 32 -16.73 0.40 17.78
CA ASP A 32 -17.58 0.56 18.98
C ASP A 32 -17.11 1.45 20.15
N ARG A 33 -17.19 2.79 19.97
CA ARG A 33 -16.80 3.74 21.02
C ARG A 33 -17.80 3.96 22.16
N ASP A 34 -19.07 3.56 22.01
CA ASP A 34 -20.12 4.04 22.91
C ASP A 34 -20.35 3.17 24.18
N THR A 35 -19.64 2.03 24.34
CA THR A 35 -19.84 1.11 25.49
C THR A 35 -18.54 0.53 26.12
N ALA A 36 -17.38 1.12 25.85
CA ALA A 36 -16.08 0.48 26.14
C ALA A 36 -15.50 0.80 27.54
N ASP A 37 -16.17 0.39 28.62
CA ASP A 37 -15.62 0.42 29.99
C ASP A 37 -14.81 -0.85 30.35
N GLY A 38 -14.47 -1.68 29.35
CA GLY A 38 -13.82 -2.97 29.54
C GLY A 38 -12.61 -3.17 28.64
N TYR A 39 -11.64 -3.92 29.15
CA TYR A 39 -10.39 -4.36 28.51
C TYR A 39 -10.62 -4.80 27.05
N TRP A 40 -10.35 -3.92 26.08
CA TRP A 40 -10.32 -4.24 24.64
C TRP A 40 -8.86 -4.27 24.19
N GLY A 41 -8.41 -5.40 23.64
CA GLY A 41 -7.01 -5.56 23.19
C GLY A 41 -6.52 -7.01 23.13
N GLY A 42 -7.24 -7.95 23.74
CA GLY A 42 -7.07 -9.35 23.34
C GLY A 42 -7.64 -9.53 21.94
N ASN A 43 -6.86 -10.10 21.02
CA ASN A 43 -7.40 -10.82 19.87
C ASN A 43 -8.46 -11.81 20.38
N GLY A 44 -9.72 -11.38 20.49
CA GLY A 44 -10.82 -12.19 21.01
C GLY A 44 -11.42 -13.10 19.94
N GLY A 45 -11.05 -12.89 18.68
CA GLY A 45 -11.19 -13.90 17.64
C GLY A 45 -10.21 -15.05 17.88
N PRO A 46 -10.52 -16.29 17.48
CA PRO A 46 -9.57 -17.38 17.62
C PRO A 46 -8.25 -17.00 16.90
N LEU A 47 -7.11 -17.23 17.56
CA LEU A 47 -5.77 -16.86 17.06
C LEU A 47 -5.48 -17.43 15.66
N GLU A 48 -6.05 -18.58 15.36
CA GLU A 48 -5.86 -19.33 14.10
C GLU A 48 -6.42 -18.59 12.86
N PRO A 49 -7.69 -18.11 12.82
CA PRO A 49 -8.19 -17.28 11.72
C PRO A 49 -7.37 -16.02 11.45
N ASN A 50 -6.83 -15.35 12.49
CA ASN A 50 -6.00 -14.16 12.30
C ASN A 50 -4.66 -14.49 11.65
N ARG A 51 -4.03 -15.61 12.02
CA ARG A 51 -2.78 -16.09 11.40
C ARG A 51 -3.00 -16.58 9.98
N ALA A 52 -4.08 -17.33 9.73
CA ALA A 52 -4.41 -17.84 8.40
C ALA A 52 -4.75 -16.72 7.39
N ALA A 53 -5.17 -15.54 7.88
CA ALA A 53 -5.49 -14.39 7.05
C ALA A 53 -4.29 -13.46 6.75
N GLN A 54 -3.09 -13.78 7.28
CA GLN A 54 -1.87 -13.03 6.96
C GLN A 54 -1.23 -13.57 5.69
N ALA A 55 -0.93 -12.68 4.76
CA ALA A 55 -0.13 -13.01 3.60
C ALA A 55 0.80 -11.85 3.26
N VAL A 56 2.00 -12.20 2.78
CA VAL A 56 2.98 -11.26 2.26
C VAL A 56 3.36 -11.70 0.86
N LEU A 57 3.33 -10.77 -0.08
CA LEU A 57 3.86 -10.93 -1.43
C LEU A 57 4.89 -9.83 -1.65
N SER A 58 6.03 -10.18 -2.24
CA SER A 58 7.12 -9.22 -2.42
C SER A 58 7.69 -9.30 -3.82
N LEU A 59 7.79 -8.15 -4.45
CA LEU A 59 8.63 -7.87 -5.61
C LEU A 59 9.67 -6.87 -5.09
N PRO A 60 10.87 -7.36 -4.69
CA PRO A 60 11.81 -6.61 -3.87
C PRO A 60 12.12 -5.18 -4.36
N ARG A 61 12.18 -4.96 -5.68
CA ARG A 61 12.44 -3.63 -6.25
C ARG A 61 11.18 -2.78 -6.37
N MET A 62 10.02 -3.36 -6.68
CA MET A 62 8.85 -2.58 -7.10
C MET A 62 7.76 -2.45 -6.04
N LEU A 63 7.28 -3.57 -5.48
CA LEU A 63 6.09 -3.57 -4.62
C LEU A 63 6.24 -4.57 -3.47
N ASP A 64 5.75 -4.22 -2.28
CA ASP A 64 5.39 -5.22 -1.27
C ASP A 64 3.91 -5.14 -0.96
N TYR A 65 3.28 -6.29 -0.77
CA TYR A 65 1.91 -6.40 -0.32
C TYR A 65 1.84 -7.19 0.97
N ALA A 66 1.07 -6.69 1.92
CA ALA A 66 0.75 -7.37 3.16
C ALA A 66 -0.75 -7.29 3.44
N THR A 67 -1.29 -8.33 4.06
CA THR A 67 -2.68 -8.35 4.51
C THR A 67 -2.79 -8.92 5.91
N GLY A 68 -3.80 -8.48 6.65
CA GLY A 68 -4.07 -8.98 7.99
C GLY A 68 -5.51 -8.74 8.42
N LEU A 69 -6.03 -9.65 9.23
CA LEU A 69 -7.38 -9.58 9.78
C LEU A 69 -7.35 -9.14 11.24
N THR A 70 -8.17 -8.16 11.57
CA THR A 70 -8.53 -7.80 12.95
C THR A 70 -10.00 -8.13 13.17
N VAL A 71 -10.30 -8.80 14.29
CA VAL A 71 -11.68 -9.14 14.68
C VAL A 71 -12.00 -8.44 15.99
N GLY A 72 -13.09 -7.69 16.00
CA GLY A 72 -13.64 -7.01 17.16
C GLY A 72 -14.52 -7.92 18.03
N SER A 73 -14.85 -7.38 19.19
CA SER A 73 -15.71 -7.95 20.23
C SER A 73 -17.04 -8.53 19.78
N GLY A 74 -17.73 -7.77 18.93
CA GLY A 74 -19.07 -8.03 18.46
C GLY A 74 -19.05 -8.70 17.11
N ASN A 75 -17.96 -9.40 16.76
CA ASN A 75 -17.71 -10.03 15.46
C ASN A 75 -17.50 -9.05 14.30
N GLN A 76 -17.20 -7.78 14.58
CA GLN A 76 -16.73 -6.85 13.55
C GLN A 76 -15.42 -7.37 12.97
N ARG A 77 -15.17 -7.09 11.70
CA ARG A 77 -13.89 -7.44 11.08
C ARG A 77 -13.33 -6.26 10.33
N ASN A 78 -12.01 -6.17 10.32
CA ASN A 78 -11.25 -5.35 9.41
C ASN A 78 -10.20 -6.24 8.73
N ASN A 79 -10.33 -6.42 7.42
CA ASN A 79 -9.28 -7.01 6.61
C ASN A 79 -8.46 -5.88 5.97
N ARG A 80 -7.29 -5.63 6.54
CA ARG A 80 -6.37 -4.59 6.09
C ARG A 80 -5.48 -5.13 5.00
N HIS A 81 -5.39 -4.38 3.91
CA HIS A 81 -4.52 -4.61 2.78
C HIS A 81 -3.59 -3.42 2.63
N LEU A 82 -2.28 -3.68 2.58
CA LEU A 82 -1.23 -2.69 2.44
C LEU A 82 -0.46 -3.02 1.18
N LEU A 83 -0.28 -2.03 0.32
CA LEU A 83 0.61 -2.08 -0.83
C LEU A 83 1.66 -0.98 -0.69
N LEU A 84 2.91 -1.36 -0.44
CA LEU A 84 4.05 -0.47 -0.49
C LEU A 84 4.51 -0.35 -1.94
N VAL A 85 4.37 0.84 -2.50
CA VAL A 85 4.96 1.22 -3.79
C VAL A 85 6.36 1.75 -3.53
N LYS A 86 7.36 1.22 -4.23
CA LYS A 86 8.78 1.55 -4.02
C LYS A 86 9.34 2.36 -5.18
N SER A 87 10.23 3.29 -4.85
CA SER A 87 11.14 3.91 -5.81
C SER A 87 12.54 3.29 -5.71
N ASP A 88 13.26 3.28 -6.83
CA ASP A 88 14.70 2.99 -6.84
C ASP A 88 15.51 4.16 -6.25
N ASP A 89 14.97 5.38 -6.29
CA ASP A 89 15.53 6.54 -5.59
C ASP A 89 15.10 6.50 -4.12
N GLN A 90 16.07 6.57 -3.21
CA GLN A 90 15.83 6.62 -1.77
C GLN A 90 15.02 7.85 -1.34
N MET A 91 15.07 8.91 -2.13
CA MET A 91 14.25 10.12 -1.96
C MET A 91 13.08 10.15 -2.94
N GLY A 92 12.84 9.09 -3.71
CA GLY A 92 11.76 9.02 -4.69
C GLY A 92 10.38 8.77 -4.06
N ALA A 93 9.40 8.53 -4.92
CA ALA A 93 8.01 8.26 -4.56
C ALA A 93 7.83 6.84 -4.02
N THR A 94 8.22 6.64 -2.76
CA THR A 94 7.93 5.45 -1.96
C THR A 94 6.76 5.74 -1.01
N TYR A 95 5.64 5.04 -1.16
CA TYR A 95 4.41 5.35 -0.44
C TYR A 95 3.53 4.11 -0.21
N LEU A 96 2.55 4.22 0.69
CA LEU A 96 1.60 3.14 0.97
C LEU A 96 0.24 3.43 0.35
N VAL A 97 -0.34 2.43 -0.31
CA VAL A 97 -1.76 2.37 -0.65
C VAL A 97 -2.42 1.37 0.28
N MET A 98 -3.42 1.80 1.03
CA MET A 98 -4.06 1.01 2.09
C MET A 98 -5.54 0.88 1.84
N ARG A 99 -6.07 -0.34 1.97
CA ARG A 99 -7.50 -0.63 1.92
C ARG A 99 -7.91 -1.45 3.13
N ASP A 100 -8.88 -0.96 3.89
CA ASP A 100 -9.48 -1.62 5.04
C ASP A 100 -10.90 -2.08 4.67
N ILE A 101 -11.05 -3.37 4.38
CA ILE A 101 -12.35 -3.98 4.08
C ILE A 101 -12.99 -4.40 5.40
N THR A 102 -14.04 -3.68 5.78
CA THR A 102 -14.73 -3.92 7.06
C THR A 102 -15.96 -4.78 6.88
N SER A 103 -16.30 -5.61 7.88
CA SER A 103 -17.61 -6.26 7.98
C SER A 103 -18.30 -5.91 9.29
N ASP A 104 -19.60 -5.67 9.21
CA ASP A 104 -20.44 -5.41 10.37
C ASP A 104 -20.52 -6.64 11.28
N GLY A 105 -20.42 -6.40 12.59
CA GLY A 105 -20.78 -7.38 13.60
C GLY A 105 -22.26 -7.25 14.01
N GLN A 106 -22.77 -6.01 13.98
CA GLN A 106 -24.16 -5.62 14.19
C GLN A 106 -24.59 -4.58 13.12
N PRO A 107 -25.88 -4.48 12.78
CA PRO A 107 -26.35 -3.50 11.80
C PRO A 107 -25.95 -2.05 12.17
N ASN A 108 -25.46 -1.30 11.19
CA ASN A 108 -25.08 0.13 11.32
C ASN A 108 -23.94 0.41 12.31
N GLN A 109 -23.05 -0.56 12.51
CA GLN A 109 -21.84 -0.39 13.33
C GLN A 109 -21.02 0.84 12.89
N ARG A 110 -20.36 1.50 13.84
CA ARG A 110 -19.41 2.57 13.53
C ARG A 110 -18.00 2.02 13.45
N PHE A 111 -17.29 2.41 12.39
CA PHE A 111 -15.87 2.15 12.22
C PHE A 111 -15.12 3.48 12.25
N THR A 112 -13.96 3.49 12.89
CA THR A 112 -13.06 4.66 12.89
C THR A 112 -11.71 4.23 12.37
N TRP A 113 -11.27 4.80 11.25
CA TRP A 113 -9.90 4.71 10.79
C TRP A 113 -9.07 5.74 11.54
N ASN A 114 -7.96 5.28 12.11
CA ASN A 114 -7.08 6.07 12.95
C ASN A 114 -5.67 6.06 12.35
N LEU A 115 -5.03 7.22 12.35
CA LEU A 115 -3.63 7.38 12.00
C LEU A 115 -2.97 8.28 13.03
N TRP A 116 -1.87 7.81 13.61
CA TRP A 116 -1.04 8.54 14.55
C TRP A 116 0.37 8.72 14.00
N VAL A 117 0.88 9.94 14.15
CA VAL A 117 2.14 10.38 13.56
C VAL A 117 2.91 11.23 14.56
N MET A 118 4.22 11.03 14.63
CA MET A 118 5.16 11.90 15.34
C MET A 118 5.43 13.15 14.50
N ALA A 119 4.49 14.09 14.55
CA ALA A 119 4.44 15.29 13.73
C ALA A 119 3.87 16.46 14.53
N LYS A 120 3.89 17.66 13.95
CA LYS A 120 3.13 18.80 14.44
C LYS A 120 1.63 18.58 14.24
N GLU A 121 0.82 19.54 14.68
CA GLU A 121 -0.62 19.50 14.44
C GLU A 121 -0.91 19.36 12.93
N PRO A 122 -1.77 18.41 12.52
CA PRO A 122 -2.04 18.18 11.11
C PRO A 122 -2.86 19.32 10.49
N GLU A 123 -2.56 19.65 9.25
CA GLU A 123 -3.30 20.59 8.42
C GLU A 123 -4.29 19.80 7.56
N ILE A 124 -5.59 20.16 7.61
CA ILE A 124 -6.64 19.42 6.92
C ILE A 124 -7.15 20.24 5.74
N ALA A 125 -7.11 19.65 4.54
CA ALA A 125 -7.63 20.24 3.33
C ALA A 125 -8.42 19.19 2.52
N GLY A 126 -9.76 19.33 2.52
CA GLY A 126 -10.64 18.39 1.84
C GLY A 126 -10.46 16.97 2.37
N ASN A 127 -9.96 16.08 1.52
CA ASN A 127 -9.74 14.68 1.84
C ASN A 127 -8.29 14.34 2.26
N VAL A 128 -7.46 15.37 2.48
CA VAL A 128 -6.05 15.24 2.83
C VAL A 128 -5.80 15.74 4.26
N ALA A 129 -5.10 14.92 5.05
CA ALA A 129 -4.47 15.32 6.30
C ALA A 129 -2.95 15.41 6.09
N HIS A 130 -2.41 16.61 6.06
CA HIS A 130 -0.98 16.87 6.00
C HIS A 130 -0.40 16.93 7.41
N PHE A 131 0.62 16.13 7.70
CA PHE A 131 1.33 16.09 8.96
C PHE A 131 2.72 16.70 8.78
N PRO A 132 2.96 17.94 9.25
CA PRO A 132 4.27 18.55 9.18
C PRO A 132 5.23 17.80 10.11
N GLY A 133 6.25 17.17 9.53
CA GLY A 133 7.20 16.34 10.24
C GLY A 133 8.12 17.11 11.14
N LEU A 134 8.65 16.43 12.15
CA LEU A 134 9.65 17.00 13.07
C LEU A 134 11.10 16.81 12.57
N PHE A 135 11.33 15.93 11.59
CA PHE A 135 12.67 15.48 11.19
C PHE A 135 12.88 15.50 9.66
N GLY A 136 12.36 16.52 8.98
CA GLY A 136 12.61 16.76 7.54
C GLY A 136 11.83 15.85 6.59
N VAL A 137 10.84 15.12 7.10
CA VAL A 137 9.91 14.33 6.28
C VAL A 137 8.50 14.55 6.81
N ASP A 138 7.62 15.05 5.96
CA ASP A 138 6.20 15.20 6.24
C ASP A 138 5.43 13.95 5.82
N LEU A 139 4.17 13.84 6.21
CA LEU A 139 3.27 12.78 5.72
C LEU A 139 1.97 13.40 5.20
N ASP A 140 1.62 13.09 3.96
CA ASP A 140 0.29 13.36 3.42
C ASP A 140 -0.56 12.09 3.50
N ALA A 141 -1.67 12.15 4.24
CA ALA A 141 -2.65 11.08 4.31
C ALA A 141 -3.89 11.46 3.48
N HIS A 142 -3.99 10.88 2.28
CA HIS A 142 -5.14 11.05 1.40
C HIS A 142 -6.17 9.97 1.70
N VAL A 143 -7.34 10.35 2.20
CA VAL A 143 -8.45 9.42 2.46
C VAL A 143 -9.45 9.51 1.29
N LEU A 144 -9.55 8.45 0.50
CA LEU A 144 -10.37 8.38 -0.72
C LEU A 144 -11.77 7.81 -0.48
N THR A 145 -11.89 7.01 0.59
CA THR A 145 -13.17 6.49 1.09
C THR A 145 -13.17 6.54 2.61
N PRO A 146 -14.20 7.12 3.27
CA PRO A 146 -15.41 7.72 2.67
C PRO A 146 -15.10 8.94 1.79
N ALA A 147 -15.95 9.23 0.79
CA ALA A 147 -15.67 10.25 -0.23
C ALA A 147 -15.52 11.68 0.33
N ASN A 148 -16.15 11.96 1.47
CA ASN A 148 -16.03 13.23 2.21
C ASN A 148 -15.64 12.92 3.66
N PRO A 149 -14.37 12.57 3.91
CA PRO A 149 -13.94 12.16 5.24
C PRO A 149 -14.00 13.35 6.20
N ALA A 150 -14.69 13.18 7.32
CA ALA A 150 -14.68 14.15 8.41
C ALA A 150 -13.55 13.82 9.38
N PHE A 151 -12.46 14.59 9.33
CA PHE A 151 -11.32 14.40 10.21
C PHE A 151 -11.57 14.99 11.59
N THR A 152 -11.34 14.19 12.62
CA THR A 152 -11.19 14.66 14.00
C THR A 152 -9.71 14.58 14.36
N LYS A 153 -9.11 15.71 14.77
CA LYS A 153 -7.73 15.74 15.25
C LYS A 153 -7.66 15.28 16.70
N ASN A 154 -6.52 14.72 17.07
CA ASN A 154 -6.20 14.32 18.43
C ASN A 154 -4.70 14.55 18.69
N ALA A 155 -4.32 14.58 19.95
CA ALA A 155 -2.93 14.68 20.36
C ALA A 155 -2.72 13.85 21.62
N TYR A 156 -1.55 13.23 21.71
CA TYR A 156 -1.10 12.52 22.88
C TYR A 156 0.29 13.01 23.24
N LYS A 157 0.47 13.40 24.50
CA LYS A 157 1.74 13.87 25.03
C LYS A 157 2.04 13.15 26.33
N TYR A 158 3.27 12.66 26.47
CA TYR A 158 3.78 12.21 27.77
C TYR A 158 5.08 12.94 28.12
N ARG A 159 5.33 13.03 29.42
CA ARG A 159 6.59 13.54 29.97
C ARG A 159 7.03 12.60 31.08
N GLN A 160 8.25 12.08 30.97
CA GLN A 160 8.77 11.15 31.96
C GLN A 160 10.24 11.40 32.28
N TRP A 161 10.61 11.24 33.55
CA TRP A 161 11.99 11.12 33.97
C TRP A 161 12.57 9.73 33.64
N VAL A 162 13.62 9.68 32.82
CA VAL A 162 14.37 8.47 32.48
C VAL A 162 15.79 8.61 33.04
N ASN A 163 16.12 7.84 34.07
CA ASN A 163 17.47 7.83 34.65
C ASN A 163 18.47 7.11 33.73
N PRO A 164 19.69 7.63 33.48
CA PRO A 164 20.28 8.88 34.00
C PRO A 164 20.07 10.10 33.10
N TRP A 165 19.27 9.98 32.04
CA TRP A 165 19.15 10.95 30.95
C TRP A 165 18.22 12.15 31.21
N GLY A 166 17.42 12.14 32.27
CA GLY A 166 16.56 13.26 32.67
C GLY A 166 15.13 13.19 32.11
N PHE A 167 14.47 14.32 31.92
CA PHE A 167 13.10 14.35 31.38
C PHE A 167 13.09 14.15 29.87
N PHE A 168 12.27 13.19 29.42
CA PHE A 168 11.88 12.98 28.04
C PHE A 168 10.45 13.46 27.86
N GLU A 169 10.21 14.14 26.74
CA GLU A 169 8.87 14.49 26.28
C GLU A 169 8.71 13.94 24.87
N GLU A 170 7.53 13.38 24.61
CA GLU A 170 7.12 12.96 23.29
C GLU A 170 5.70 13.44 23.04
N GLU A 171 5.46 13.90 21.83
CA GLU A 171 4.15 14.32 21.37
C GLU A 171 3.86 13.63 20.04
N GLN A 172 2.67 13.04 19.95
CA GLN A 172 2.15 12.43 18.75
C GLN A 172 0.80 13.09 18.43
N THR A 173 0.57 13.35 17.15
CA THR A 173 -0.71 13.87 16.66
C THR A 173 -1.44 12.80 15.88
N GLY A 174 -2.76 12.80 16.00
CA GLY A 174 -3.64 11.80 15.42
C GLY A 174 -4.72 12.44 14.57
N VAL A 175 -5.14 11.72 13.54
CA VAL A 175 -6.41 12.01 12.86
C VAL A 175 -7.28 10.77 12.83
N HIS A 176 -8.58 11.01 12.96
CA HIS A 176 -9.60 9.98 12.94
C HIS A 176 -10.65 10.31 11.87
N THR A 177 -11.05 9.33 11.09
CA THR A 177 -12.21 9.45 10.18
C THR A 177 -13.17 8.29 10.42
N LYS A 178 -14.47 8.58 10.32
CA LYS A 178 -15.53 7.65 10.72
C LYS A 178 -16.45 7.32 9.56
N LYS A 179 -16.98 6.11 9.56
CA LYS A 179 -18.11 5.70 8.72
C LYS A 179 -19.08 4.80 9.48
N SER A 180 -20.29 4.67 8.95
CA SER A 180 -21.32 3.78 9.47
C SER A 180 -21.58 2.63 8.51
N GLY A 181 -21.62 1.41 9.04
CA GLY A 181 -21.82 0.19 8.29
C GLY A 181 -20.59 -0.26 7.48
N SER A 182 -20.74 -1.42 6.87
CA SER A 182 -19.73 -2.10 6.07
C SER A 182 -19.87 -1.94 4.56
N LYS A 183 -20.79 -1.09 4.10
CA LYS A 183 -21.08 -0.91 2.66
C LYS A 183 -19.91 -0.36 1.84
N GLU A 184 -19.06 0.44 2.46
CA GLU A 184 -17.86 1.00 1.84
C GLU A 184 -16.61 0.60 2.66
N ASP A 185 -15.45 0.55 2.01
CA ASP A 185 -14.16 0.30 2.66
C ASP A 185 -13.55 1.62 3.14
N PHE A 186 -12.52 1.61 4.00
CA PHE A 186 -11.58 2.74 3.99
C PHE A 186 -10.54 2.51 2.89
N PHE A 187 -10.25 3.55 2.12
CA PHE A 187 -9.24 3.51 1.07
C PHE A 187 -8.38 4.76 1.16
N SER A 188 -7.07 4.61 1.36
CA SER A 188 -6.18 5.74 1.61
C SER A 188 -4.81 5.57 0.96
N VAL A 189 -4.15 6.69 0.71
CA VAL A 189 -2.73 6.74 0.31
C VAL A 189 -1.98 7.50 1.40
N LEU A 190 -0.92 6.90 1.93
CA LEU A 190 0.01 7.54 2.86
C LEU A 190 1.29 7.85 2.09
N TYR A 191 1.53 9.13 1.83
CA TYR A 191 2.62 9.61 1.00
C TYR A 191 3.64 10.40 1.85
N PRO A 192 4.78 9.79 2.23
CA PRO A 192 5.88 10.50 2.86
C PRO A 192 6.48 11.50 1.88
N ARG A 193 6.75 12.71 2.36
CA ARG A 193 7.30 13.81 1.54
C ARG A 193 8.57 14.34 2.20
N ALA A 194 9.71 14.16 1.56
CA ALA A 194 10.94 14.77 2.06
C ALA A 194 10.86 16.31 1.97
N GLN A 195 11.57 17.00 2.85
CA GLN A 195 11.61 18.45 2.86
C GLN A 195 11.96 19.02 1.48
N GLY A 196 11.13 19.95 0.99
CA GLY A 196 11.30 20.59 -0.32
C GLY A 196 10.66 19.85 -1.50
N GLN A 197 10.15 18.62 -1.30
CA GLN A 197 9.34 17.94 -2.31
C GLN A 197 7.94 18.55 -2.38
N GLY A 198 7.36 18.61 -3.58
CA GLY A 198 5.94 18.98 -3.74
C GLY A 198 5.01 17.88 -3.22
N PRO A 199 3.74 18.19 -2.92
CA PRO A 199 2.75 17.19 -2.56
C PRO A 199 2.44 16.28 -3.75
N ALA A 200 1.99 15.05 -3.47
CA ALA A 200 1.42 14.19 -4.50
C ALA A 200 -0.04 14.59 -4.78
N GLU A 201 -0.47 14.45 -6.04
CA GLU A 201 -1.89 14.54 -6.38
C GLU A 201 -2.48 13.13 -6.43
N VAL A 202 -3.44 12.87 -5.55
CA VAL A 202 -4.07 11.55 -5.42
C VAL A 202 -5.54 11.65 -5.81
N THR A 203 -5.92 10.94 -6.88
CA THR A 203 -7.29 10.92 -7.38
C THR A 203 -7.82 9.49 -7.43
N ARG A 204 -9.03 9.28 -6.94
CA ARG A 204 -9.71 7.98 -7.01
C ARG A 204 -10.13 7.66 -8.45
N VAL A 205 -9.85 6.44 -8.90
CA VAL A 205 -10.26 5.91 -10.22
C VAL A 205 -11.23 4.75 -9.98
N GLY A 206 -12.53 5.00 -10.18
CA GLY A 206 -13.57 4.03 -9.86
C GLY A 206 -13.59 3.65 -8.37
N GLU A 207 -14.01 2.43 -8.04
CA GLU A 207 -14.10 1.99 -6.63
C GLU A 207 -12.82 1.36 -6.09
N LYS A 208 -11.97 0.88 -6.99
CA LYS A 208 -10.90 -0.06 -6.65
C LYS A 208 -9.49 0.41 -7.00
N ALA A 209 -9.36 1.59 -7.62
CA ALA A 209 -8.07 2.10 -8.06
C ALA A 209 -7.84 3.56 -7.68
N VAL A 210 -6.57 3.96 -7.76
CA VAL A 210 -6.10 5.32 -7.49
C VAL A 210 -5.04 5.71 -8.54
N LEU A 211 -5.13 6.96 -8.99
CA LEU A 211 -4.11 7.63 -9.78
C LEU A 211 -3.29 8.52 -8.83
N VAL A 212 -1.97 8.34 -8.80
CA VAL A 212 -1.04 9.13 -7.98
C VAL A 212 -0.07 9.84 -8.90
N LYS A 213 -0.07 11.16 -8.89
CA LYS A 213 0.91 11.99 -9.62
C LYS A 213 1.90 12.55 -8.63
N HIS A 214 3.19 12.39 -8.93
CA HIS A 214 4.28 12.80 -8.04
C HIS A 214 5.51 13.20 -8.87
N MET A 215 6.60 13.61 -8.20
CA MET A 215 7.81 14.13 -8.86
C MET A 215 8.44 13.16 -9.87
N GLU A 216 8.36 11.85 -9.64
CA GLU A 216 8.94 10.86 -10.55
C GLU A 216 8.07 10.53 -11.77
N GLY A 217 6.77 10.84 -11.76
CA GLY A 217 5.85 10.36 -12.77
C GLY A 217 4.39 10.22 -12.31
N VAL A 218 3.70 9.29 -12.96
CA VAL A 218 2.28 8.98 -12.72
C VAL A 218 2.09 7.49 -12.53
N ASP A 219 1.37 7.14 -11.47
CA ASP A 219 1.05 5.77 -11.09
C ASP A 219 -0.45 5.53 -11.19
N LEU A 220 -0.84 4.42 -11.81
CA LEU A 220 -2.16 3.84 -11.64
C LEU A 220 -2.01 2.59 -10.79
N VAL A 221 -2.75 2.52 -9.68
CA VAL A 221 -2.72 1.40 -8.73
C VAL A 221 -4.12 0.81 -8.64
N LEU A 222 -4.27 -0.48 -8.94
CA LEU A 222 -5.48 -1.26 -8.69
C LEU A 222 -5.29 -2.09 -7.42
N LEU A 223 -6.16 -1.89 -6.42
CA LEU A 223 -6.15 -2.62 -5.15
C LEU A 223 -7.56 -3.14 -4.86
N SER A 224 -7.88 -4.29 -5.44
CA SER A 224 -9.16 -5.01 -5.35
C SER A 224 -8.98 -6.44 -4.81
N PRO A 225 -8.47 -6.60 -3.58
CA PRO A 225 -8.18 -7.92 -3.03
C PRO A 225 -9.45 -8.78 -2.94
N GLY A 226 -9.35 -10.04 -3.37
CA GLY A 226 -10.43 -11.03 -3.36
C GLY A 226 -11.46 -10.90 -4.49
N LYS A 227 -11.38 -9.87 -5.33
CA LYS A 227 -12.29 -9.70 -6.48
C LYS A 227 -11.59 -8.98 -7.62
N ALA A 228 -11.42 -9.66 -8.74
CA ALA A 228 -10.89 -9.03 -9.94
C ALA A 228 -11.72 -7.81 -10.34
N ALA A 229 -11.02 -6.75 -10.75
CA ALA A 229 -11.61 -5.49 -11.20
C ALA A 229 -10.79 -4.94 -12.37
N THR A 230 -11.27 -3.84 -12.95
CA THR A 230 -10.57 -3.10 -14.00
C THR A 230 -10.41 -1.65 -13.58
N ALA A 231 -9.36 -1.01 -14.07
CA ALA A 231 -9.12 0.42 -13.91
C ALA A 231 -8.42 0.98 -15.13
N GLU A 232 -8.87 2.13 -15.62
CA GLU A 232 -8.29 2.81 -16.77
C GLU A 232 -8.14 4.30 -16.47
N ALA A 233 -6.95 4.83 -16.71
CA ALA A 233 -6.65 6.25 -16.58
C ALA A 233 -5.39 6.61 -17.37
N GLU A 234 -5.37 7.77 -18.02
CA GLU A 234 -4.19 8.33 -18.70
C GLU A 234 -3.45 7.39 -19.67
N GLY A 235 -4.20 6.55 -20.41
CA GLY A 235 -3.64 5.59 -21.37
C GLY A 235 -3.06 4.32 -20.73
N VAL A 236 -3.33 4.11 -19.43
CA VAL A 236 -3.01 2.90 -18.69
C VAL A 236 -4.29 2.10 -18.47
N ALA A 237 -4.23 0.79 -18.62
CA ALA A 237 -5.30 -0.14 -18.29
C ALA A 237 -4.78 -1.26 -17.39
N LEU A 238 -5.47 -1.53 -16.29
CA LEU A 238 -5.17 -2.57 -15.31
C LEU A 238 -6.36 -3.50 -15.16
N THR A 239 -6.09 -4.80 -15.04
CA THR A 239 -7.09 -5.83 -14.70
C THR A 239 -6.53 -6.80 -13.67
N GLY A 240 -7.39 -7.39 -12.84
CA GLY A 240 -7.02 -8.37 -11.82
C GLY A 240 -7.36 -7.93 -10.40
N GLU A 241 -6.79 -8.59 -9.38
CA GLU A 241 -6.99 -8.17 -7.98
C GLU A 241 -6.03 -7.04 -7.60
N ILE A 242 -4.73 -7.22 -7.85
CA ILE A 242 -3.71 -6.23 -7.52
C ILE A 242 -2.77 -6.09 -8.71
N ALA A 243 -2.82 -4.91 -9.34
CA ALA A 243 -2.00 -4.56 -10.48
C ALA A 243 -1.56 -3.10 -10.38
N PHE A 244 -0.46 -2.77 -11.05
CA PHE A 244 0.15 -1.45 -10.97
C PHE A 244 0.84 -1.11 -12.29
N ALA A 245 0.85 0.16 -12.63
CA ALA A 245 1.71 0.69 -13.67
C ALA A 245 2.19 2.08 -13.30
N ARG A 246 3.46 2.37 -13.62
CA ARG A 246 4.09 3.68 -13.46
C ARG A 246 4.67 4.15 -14.77
N ARG A 247 4.36 5.39 -15.14
CA ARG A 247 5.03 6.14 -16.20
C ARG A 247 5.96 7.17 -15.57
N TYR A 248 7.27 6.97 -15.69
CA TYR A 248 8.25 7.93 -15.23
C TYR A 248 8.34 9.15 -16.15
N THR A 249 8.75 10.30 -15.61
CA THR A 249 9.05 11.50 -16.39
C THR A 249 10.19 11.29 -17.39
N ASN A 250 11.13 10.38 -17.09
CA ASN A 250 12.24 9.99 -17.97
C ASN A 250 11.84 8.96 -19.05
N ARG A 251 10.54 8.70 -19.24
CA ARG A 251 9.96 7.73 -20.19
C ARG A 251 10.20 6.25 -19.85
N THR A 252 10.83 5.94 -18.72
CA THR A 252 10.82 4.58 -18.17
C THR A 252 9.37 4.21 -17.83
N LEU A 253 9.02 2.94 -17.98
CA LEU A 253 7.74 2.43 -17.49
C LEU A 253 7.92 1.20 -16.62
N ARG A 254 6.99 1.01 -15.68
CA ARG A 254 6.82 -0.22 -14.91
C ARG A 254 5.43 -0.76 -15.12
N LEU A 255 5.31 -2.08 -15.26
CA LEU A 255 4.05 -2.82 -15.28
C LEU A 255 4.16 -3.96 -14.29
N VAL A 256 3.15 -4.14 -13.45
CA VAL A 256 3.17 -5.14 -12.39
C VAL A 256 1.80 -5.80 -12.24
N VAL A 257 1.82 -7.12 -12.12
CA VAL A 257 0.70 -7.93 -11.64
C VAL A 257 1.18 -8.60 -10.38
N LEU A 258 0.52 -8.37 -9.25
CA LEU A 258 1.00 -8.84 -7.95
C LEU A 258 0.18 -10.00 -7.41
N LYS A 259 -1.14 -9.98 -7.60
CA LYS A 259 -2.04 -10.99 -7.06
C LYS A 259 -3.17 -11.34 -8.02
N GLY A 260 -3.39 -12.64 -8.17
CA GLY A 260 -4.39 -13.21 -9.08
C GLY A 260 -3.99 -13.09 -10.54
N ALA A 261 -4.81 -13.67 -11.41
CA ALA A 261 -4.70 -13.45 -12.85
C ALA A 261 -5.03 -11.99 -13.16
N GLY A 262 -4.16 -11.31 -13.90
CA GLY A 262 -4.32 -9.90 -14.20
C GLY A 262 -3.44 -9.44 -15.35
N GLU A 263 -3.71 -8.21 -15.76
CA GLU A 263 -3.00 -7.54 -16.84
C GLU A 263 -2.66 -6.10 -16.46
N ALA A 264 -1.49 -5.63 -16.90
CA ALA A 264 -1.11 -4.23 -16.86
C ALA A 264 -0.67 -3.79 -18.26
N HIS A 265 -1.29 -2.75 -18.81
CA HIS A 265 -1.07 -2.28 -20.17
C HIS A 265 -0.83 -0.76 -20.21
N MET A 266 0.20 -0.33 -20.92
CA MET A 266 0.52 1.08 -21.14
C MET A 266 1.43 1.25 -22.36
N ASN A 267 1.14 2.24 -23.21
CA ASN A 267 1.97 2.60 -24.37
C ASN A 267 2.31 1.40 -25.29
N GLY A 268 1.35 0.50 -25.52
CA GLY A 268 1.52 -0.71 -26.33
C GLY A 268 2.27 -1.85 -25.64
N TRP A 269 2.84 -1.61 -24.45
CA TRP A 269 3.42 -2.66 -23.61
C TRP A 269 2.34 -3.29 -22.74
N LYS A 270 2.25 -4.61 -22.72
CA LYS A 270 1.34 -5.36 -21.85
C LYS A 270 2.09 -6.44 -21.08
N LEU A 271 1.81 -6.54 -19.79
CA LEU A 271 2.16 -7.68 -18.94
C LEU A 271 0.88 -8.41 -18.56
N SER A 272 0.83 -9.72 -18.77
CA SER A 272 -0.21 -10.62 -18.28
C SER A 272 0.44 -11.69 -17.42
N ALA A 273 -0.04 -11.93 -16.21
CA ALA A 273 0.49 -12.97 -15.32
C ALA A 273 -0.59 -13.48 -14.36
N ASN A 274 -0.34 -14.63 -13.75
CA ASN A 274 -1.17 -15.20 -12.67
C ASN A 274 -0.34 -15.35 -11.38
N GLY A 275 0.35 -14.28 -10.99
CA GLY A 275 1.26 -14.25 -9.86
C GLY A 275 2.12 -13.00 -9.86
N PRO A 276 2.91 -12.78 -8.79
CA PRO A 276 3.85 -11.68 -8.69
C PRO A 276 4.83 -11.65 -9.87
N THR A 277 4.62 -10.72 -10.80
CA THR A 277 5.53 -10.41 -11.91
C THR A 277 5.56 -8.91 -12.12
N ALA A 278 6.77 -8.38 -12.30
CA ALA A 278 7.04 -6.99 -12.60
C ALA A 278 7.96 -6.88 -13.81
N VAL A 279 7.71 -5.89 -14.67
CA VAL A 279 8.62 -5.50 -15.75
C VAL A 279 8.89 -4.01 -15.71
N GLU A 280 10.14 -3.63 -15.96
CA GLU A 280 10.60 -2.26 -16.18
C GLU A 280 11.20 -2.18 -17.58
N VAL A 281 10.75 -1.19 -18.35
CA VAL A 281 11.29 -0.90 -19.69
C VAL A 281 11.99 0.44 -19.65
N LYS A 282 13.29 0.42 -19.93
CA LYS A 282 14.17 1.60 -19.92
C LYS A 282 15.11 1.54 -21.11
N ASN A 283 15.08 2.55 -21.97
CA ASN A 283 15.95 2.66 -23.15
C ASN A 283 15.97 1.41 -24.04
N GLY A 284 14.82 0.76 -24.23
CA GLY A 284 14.69 -0.46 -25.04
C GLY A 284 15.12 -1.76 -24.34
N THR A 285 15.75 -1.67 -23.17
CA THR A 285 16.03 -2.82 -22.30
C THR A 285 14.82 -3.11 -21.42
N LEU A 286 14.43 -4.39 -21.36
CA LEU A 286 13.44 -4.87 -20.42
C LEU A 286 14.14 -5.66 -19.31
N THR A 287 13.87 -5.27 -18.08
CA THR A 287 14.23 -6.05 -16.89
C THR A 287 12.97 -6.37 -16.10
N GLY A 288 13.00 -7.42 -15.30
CA GLY A 288 11.86 -7.80 -14.50
C GLY A 288 12.24 -8.62 -13.28
N GLU A 289 11.25 -8.80 -12.42
CA GLU A 289 11.34 -9.65 -11.24
C GLU A 289 10.05 -10.45 -11.09
N SER A 290 10.15 -11.60 -10.45
CA SER A 290 9.03 -12.49 -10.15
C SER A 290 9.21 -13.14 -8.79
N SER A 291 8.11 -13.53 -8.16
CA SER A 291 8.14 -14.26 -6.89
C SER A 291 6.95 -15.20 -6.71
N GLY A 292 6.97 -16.01 -5.66
CA GLY A 292 5.87 -16.90 -5.30
C GLY A 292 5.93 -18.27 -5.99
N ASP A 293 4.75 -18.84 -6.26
CA ASP A 293 4.62 -20.13 -6.94
C ASP A 293 5.03 -20.04 -8.41
N ALA A 294 5.35 -21.17 -9.04
CA ALA A 294 5.66 -21.20 -10.47
C ALA A 294 4.44 -20.77 -11.29
N HIS A 295 4.64 -19.88 -12.27
CA HIS A 295 3.56 -19.34 -13.09
C HIS A 295 4.05 -18.91 -14.47
N GLU A 296 3.10 -18.66 -15.37
CA GLU A 296 3.38 -18.09 -16.67
C GLU A 296 3.18 -16.58 -16.64
N ALA A 297 4.11 -15.85 -17.27
CA ALA A 297 3.96 -14.45 -17.60
C ALA A 297 4.10 -14.25 -19.11
N VAL A 298 3.24 -13.40 -19.67
CA VAL A 298 3.25 -13.03 -21.09
C VAL A 298 3.48 -11.53 -21.19
N ILE A 299 4.56 -11.16 -21.89
CA ILE A 299 4.91 -9.79 -22.20
C ILE A 299 4.57 -9.54 -23.66
N THR A 300 3.68 -8.59 -23.93
CA THR A 300 3.41 -8.12 -25.30
C THR A 300 4.21 -6.85 -25.56
N LEU A 301 5.00 -6.90 -26.64
CA LEU A 301 5.85 -5.82 -27.11
C LEU A 301 5.03 -4.83 -27.95
N PRO A 302 5.38 -3.53 -27.98
CA PRO A 302 4.68 -2.55 -28.80
C PRO A 302 4.86 -2.86 -30.31
N ALA A 303 3.85 -2.50 -31.10
CA ALA A 303 3.90 -2.67 -32.55
C ALA A 303 5.07 -1.88 -33.16
N GLY A 304 5.74 -2.49 -34.15
CA GLY A 304 6.91 -1.89 -34.81
C GLY A 304 8.21 -1.96 -34.00
N ALA A 305 8.21 -2.60 -32.83
CA ALA A 305 9.45 -2.85 -32.13
C ALA A 305 10.26 -3.94 -32.83
N GLU A 306 11.48 -3.60 -33.23
CA GLU A 306 12.44 -4.53 -33.84
C GLU A 306 13.11 -5.39 -32.77
N TYR A 307 12.33 -6.27 -32.15
CA TYR A 307 12.90 -7.34 -31.33
C TYR A 307 13.23 -8.49 -32.28
N GLY A 308 14.49 -8.54 -32.74
CA GLY A 308 15.03 -9.66 -33.52
C GLY A 308 15.07 -10.96 -32.68
N GLN A 309 16.20 -11.67 -32.69
CA GLN A 309 16.38 -12.74 -31.71
C GLN A 309 16.47 -12.15 -30.30
N LEU A 310 15.48 -12.47 -29.46
CA LEU A 310 15.48 -12.07 -28.05
C LEU A 310 16.43 -12.97 -27.27
N LYS A 311 17.39 -12.36 -26.58
CA LYS A 311 18.15 -13.01 -25.53
C LYS A 311 17.44 -12.79 -24.21
N ALA A 312 17.13 -13.87 -23.52
CA ALA A 312 16.56 -13.82 -22.19
C ALA A 312 17.52 -14.41 -21.15
N THR A 313 17.56 -13.77 -19.98
CA THR A 313 18.25 -14.32 -18.81
C THR A 313 17.30 -14.41 -17.62
N LEU A 314 17.55 -15.39 -16.76
CA LEU A 314 16.94 -15.56 -15.44
C LEU A 314 18.10 -15.78 -14.45
N ASP A 315 18.22 -14.92 -13.45
CA ASP A 315 19.34 -14.89 -12.51
C ASP A 315 20.69 -15.02 -13.21
N ASP A 316 20.90 -14.14 -14.21
CA ASP A 316 22.10 -14.05 -15.06
C ASP A 316 22.41 -15.28 -15.93
N LYS A 317 21.54 -16.29 -15.95
CA LYS A 317 21.70 -17.49 -16.79
C LYS A 317 20.78 -17.45 -18.00
N PRO A 318 21.17 -18.03 -19.15
CA PRO A 318 20.29 -18.14 -20.31
C PRO A 318 18.95 -18.78 -19.94
N PHE A 319 17.85 -18.17 -20.37
CA PHE A 319 16.50 -18.61 -20.04
C PHE A 319 15.68 -18.83 -21.32
N PRO A 320 15.05 -20.01 -21.49
CA PRO A 320 14.24 -20.27 -22.67
C PRO A 320 12.97 -19.41 -22.66
N THR A 321 12.62 -18.85 -23.82
CA THR A 321 11.38 -18.10 -24.02
C THR A 321 10.63 -18.63 -25.23
N GLN A 322 9.31 -18.46 -25.24
CA GLN A 322 8.49 -18.75 -26.41
C GLN A 322 8.03 -17.42 -27.00
N VAL A 323 8.36 -17.18 -28.27
CA VAL A 323 7.98 -15.95 -28.98
C VAL A 323 6.93 -16.29 -30.03
N ASN A 324 5.78 -15.61 -29.97
CA ASN A 324 4.71 -15.73 -30.95
C ASN A 324 4.23 -14.34 -31.37
N GLY A 325 4.68 -13.86 -32.53
CA GLY A 325 4.46 -12.49 -32.95
C GLY A 325 5.10 -11.50 -31.97
N LEU A 326 4.28 -10.63 -31.37
CA LEU A 326 4.71 -9.65 -30.36
C LEU A 326 4.64 -10.18 -28.92
N ALA A 327 4.18 -11.41 -28.70
CA ALA A 327 4.05 -12.00 -27.37
C ALA A 327 5.29 -12.84 -27.03
N VAL A 328 5.88 -12.56 -25.86
CA VAL A 328 6.97 -13.32 -25.26
C VAL A 328 6.44 -13.99 -24.00
N THR A 329 6.43 -15.32 -24.00
CA THR A 329 5.99 -16.13 -22.87
C THR A 329 7.19 -16.60 -22.05
N LEU A 330 7.13 -16.34 -20.75
CA LEU A 330 8.09 -16.72 -19.72
C LEU A 330 7.44 -17.73 -18.78
N ARG A 331 8.08 -18.90 -18.60
CA ARG A 331 7.65 -19.92 -17.61
C ARG A 331 8.47 -19.75 -16.34
N LEU A 332 8.03 -18.83 -15.49
CA LEU A 332 8.77 -18.39 -14.31
C LEU A 332 8.73 -19.50 -13.23
N PRO A 333 9.90 -19.94 -12.71
CA PRO A 333 9.94 -20.93 -11.66
C PRO A 333 9.45 -20.36 -10.32
N ALA A 334 9.14 -21.24 -9.38
CA ALA A 334 8.81 -20.85 -8.02
C ALA A 334 10.04 -20.27 -7.30
N GLY A 335 9.83 -19.25 -6.47
CA GLY A 335 10.90 -18.53 -5.78
C GLY A 335 11.04 -17.10 -6.30
N SER A 336 11.98 -16.35 -5.72
CA SER A 336 12.26 -14.96 -6.14
C SER A 336 13.34 -14.95 -7.20
N HIS A 337 13.04 -14.37 -8.36
CA HIS A 337 13.93 -14.36 -9.51
C HIS A 337 13.95 -13.00 -10.18
N THR A 338 15.09 -12.69 -10.80
CA THR A 338 15.23 -11.55 -11.71
C THR A 338 15.40 -12.04 -13.14
N PHE A 339 14.86 -11.31 -14.11
CA PHE A 339 15.01 -11.64 -15.51
C PHE A 339 15.28 -10.41 -16.37
N SER A 340 15.83 -10.62 -17.56
CA SER A 340 16.00 -9.57 -18.55
C SER A 340 15.71 -10.08 -19.96
N LEU A 341 15.21 -9.19 -20.82
CA LEU A 341 15.05 -9.40 -22.25
C LEU A 341 15.80 -8.30 -23.01
N SER A 342 16.67 -8.69 -23.92
CA SER A 342 17.41 -7.78 -24.80
C SER A 342 17.36 -8.26 -26.24
N SER A 343 17.25 -7.34 -27.20
CA SER A 343 17.52 -7.65 -28.60
C SER A 343 19.00 -8.02 -28.77
N GLN A 344 19.29 -9.02 -29.61
CA GLN A 344 20.64 -9.25 -30.10
C GLN A 344 21.10 -8.19 -31.10
#